data_AF-A0A0M1J918-F1
#
_entry.id   AF-A0A0M1J918-F1
#
_cell.length_a   1.000
_cell.length_b   1.000
_cell.length_c   1.000
_cell.angle_alpha   90.00
_cell.angle_beta   90.00
_cell.angle_gamma   90.00
#
_symmetry.space_group_name_H-M   'P 1'
#
loop_
_entity.id
_entity.type
_entity.pdbx_description
1 polymer ?
#
loop_
_entity_poly.entity_id
_entity_poly.type
_entity_poly.pdbx_seq_one_letter_code
_entity_poly.pdbx_strand_id
1 'polypeptide(L)'
;MAIYAIGDIQGCYNELRILLDKLHFDPSNDQLWLVGDLVNRGTDSLAVLRFVKTLGNQAVTVLGNHDMHLLAISEGNLTHHNNNSLDAILKA
;
A
#
# COMPACT_ATOMS: atom_id res chain seq x y z
N MET A 1 20.60 5.22 -8.88
CA MET A 1 19.47 4.38 -9.30
C MET A 1 19.58 3.03 -8.62
N ALA A 2 18.89 2.90 -7.50
CA ALA A 2 18.65 1.64 -6.81
C ALA A 2 17.19 1.20 -7.01
N ILE A 3 16.95 -0.11 -6.91
CA ILE A 3 15.61 -0.69 -6.88
C ILE A 3 15.48 -1.39 -5.52
N TYR A 4 14.47 -0.99 -4.75
CA TYR A 4 14.18 -1.57 -3.45
C TYR A 4 12.94 -2.44 -3.54
N ALA A 5 13.09 -3.73 -3.27
CA ALA A 5 11.96 -4.65 -3.11
C ALA A 5 11.52 -4.65 -1.64
N ILE A 6 10.27 -4.26 -1.38
CA ILE A 6 9.69 -4.17 -0.04
C ILE A 6 8.57 -5.19 0.09
N GLY A 7 8.58 -5.93 1.21
CA GLY A 7 7.56 -6.90 1.58
C GLY A 7 6.20 -6.27 1.91
N ASP A 8 5.31 -7.09 2.46
CA ASP A 8 3.97 -6.69 2.88
C ASP A 8 3.99 -5.44 3.78
N ILE A 9 3.22 -4.41 3.39
CA ILE A 9 3.13 -3.15 4.16
C ILE A 9 1.93 -3.19 5.10
N GLN A 10 0.79 -3.75 4.66
CA GLN A 10 -0.40 -3.97 5.48
C GLN A 10 -0.79 -2.74 6.33
N GLY A 11 -0.86 -1.57 5.70
CA GLY A 11 -1.25 -0.32 6.37
C GLY A 11 -0.23 0.28 7.35
N CYS A 12 0.99 -0.25 7.44
CA CYS A 12 2.08 0.28 8.28
C CYS A 12 2.77 1.49 7.60
N TYR A 13 2.05 2.61 7.48
CA TYR A 13 2.55 3.80 6.80
C TYR A 13 3.78 4.40 7.48
N ASN A 14 3.78 4.51 8.81
CA ASN A 14 4.89 5.12 9.54
C ASN A 14 6.17 4.30 9.43
N GLU A 15 6.06 2.98 9.52
CA GLU A 15 7.17 2.04 9.37
C GLU A 15 7.74 2.08 7.95
N LEU A 16 6.88 2.17 6.93
CA LEU A 16 7.31 2.38 5.56
C LEU A 16 8.12 3.68 5.43
N ARG A 17 7.64 4.80 5.98
CA ARG A 17 8.38 6.08 5.94
C ARG A 17 9.74 5.97 6.63
N ILE A 18 9.78 5.38 7.84
CA ILE A 18 11.03 5.14 8.58
C ILE A 18 12.00 4.27 7.79
N LEU A 19 11.52 3.23 7.10
CA LEU A 19 12.34 2.39 6.24
C LEU A 19 12.92 3.18 5.07
N LEU A 20 12.09 3.95 4.35
CA LEU A 20 12.53 4.75 3.22
C LEU A 20 13.55 5.82 3.63
N ASP A 21 13.36 6.44 4.79
CA ASP A 21 14.32 7.40 5.33
C ASP A 21 15.67 6.73 5.64
N LYS A 22 15.67 5.53 6.22
CA LYS A 22 16.91 4.75 6.48
C LYS A 22 17.62 4.32 5.19
N LEU A 23 16.86 4.04 4.14
CA LEU A 23 17.39 3.70 2.83
C LEU A 23 17.89 4.94 2.05
N HIS A 24 17.62 6.14 2.57
CA HIS A 24 17.82 7.42 1.86
C HIS A 24 17.14 7.41 0.49
N PHE A 25 15.93 6.84 0.42
CA PHE A 25 15.19 6.68 -0.81
C PHE A 25 14.89 8.02 -1.47
N ASP A 26 15.31 8.17 -2.73
CA ASP A 26 15.06 9.36 -3.54
C ASP A 26 14.13 9.01 -4.71
N PRO A 27 12.85 9.42 -4.69
CA PRO A 27 11.91 9.11 -5.77
C PRO A 27 12.29 9.75 -7.12
N SER A 28 13.21 10.72 -7.15
CA SER A 28 13.72 11.27 -8.42
C SER A 28 14.73 10.33 -9.10
N ASN A 29 15.35 9.42 -8.35
CA ASN A 29 16.49 8.61 -8.80
C ASN A 29 16.32 7.10 -8.57
N ASP A 30 15.41 6.68 -7.69
CA ASP A 30 15.23 5.30 -7.24
C ASP A 30 13.80 4.80 -7.46
N GLN A 31 13.62 3.49 -7.38
CA GLN A 31 12.32 2.82 -7.52
C GLN A 31 11.98 1.92 -6.35
N LEU A 32 10.68 1.85 -6.04
CA LEU A 32 10.09 0.90 -5.11
C LEU A 32 9.36 -0.20 -5.87
N TRP A 33 9.71 -1.44 -5.57
CA TRP A 33 8.98 -2.62 -6.00
C TRP A 33 8.27 -3.23 -4.79
N LEU A 34 6.95 -3.22 -4.82
CA LEU A 34 6.10 -3.66 -3.73
C LEU A 34 5.50 -5.03 -4.07
N VAL A 35 5.56 -5.96 -3.12
CA VAL A 35 5.08 -7.35 -3.33
C VAL A 35 3.56 -7.50 -3.19
N GLY A 36 2.82 -6.39 -3.07
CA GLY A 36 1.38 -6.38 -2.77
C GLY A 36 1.11 -6.32 -1.27
N ASP A 37 -0.15 -6.55 -0.90
CA ASP A 37 -0.66 -6.44 0.47
C ASP A 37 -0.31 -5.08 1.09
N LEU A 38 -0.69 -4.02 0.37
CA LEU A 38 -0.49 -2.65 0.81
C LEU A 38 -1.46 -2.26 1.92
N VAL A 39 -2.64 -2.88 1.89
CA VAL A 39 -3.78 -2.57 2.77
C VAL A 39 -4.05 -3.68 3.78
N ASN A 40 -4.95 -3.37 4.71
CA ASN A 40 -5.49 -4.26 5.74
C ASN A 40 -4.53 -4.50 6.92
N ARG A 41 -5.06 -4.99 8.05
CA ARG A 41 -4.43 -5.13 9.37
C ARG A 41 -3.96 -3.83 10.06
N GLY A 42 -3.17 -3.00 9.40
CA GLY A 42 -2.74 -1.70 9.90
C GLY A 42 -3.82 -0.63 9.79
N THR A 43 -3.70 0.41 10.63
CA THR A 43 -4.68 1.51 10.73
C THR A 43 -4.58 2.51 9.57
N ASP A 44 -3.42 2.61 8.92
CA ASP A 44 -3.11 3.70 7.98
C ASP A 44 -3.08 3.23 6.52
N SER A 45 -3.89 2.23 6.17
CA SER A 45 -3.98 1.66 4.81
C SER A 45 -4.27 2.73 3.74
N LEU A 46 -5.12 3.72 4.02
CA LEU A 46 -5.39 4.82 3.10
C LEU A 46 -4.15 5.70 2.86
N ALA A 47 -3.37 5.96 3.91
CA ALA A 47 -2.15 6.76 3.79
C ALA A 47 -1.10 6.04 2.94
N VAL A 48 -0.95 4.71 3.11
CA VAL A 48 -0.10 3.89 2.26
C VAL A 48 -0.50 4.01 0.79
N LEU A 49 -1.78 3.78 0.46
CA LEU A 49 -2.26 3.87 -0.92
C LEU A 49 -2.03 5.26 -1.53
N ARG A 50 -2.33 6.33 -0.78
CA ARG A 50 -2.11 7.71 -1.26
C ARG A 50 -0.63 7.97 -1.51
N PHE A 51 0.24 7.58 -0.59
CA PHE A 51 1.68 7.74 -0.73
C PHE A 51 2.22 6.97 -1.95
N VAL A 52 1.92 5.68 -2.07
CA VAL A 52 2.34 4.85 -3.21
C VAL A 52 1.85 5.47 -4.52
N LYS A 53 0.61 5.95 -4.58
CA LYS A 53 0.06 6.64 -5.75
C LYS A 53 0.84 7.93 -6.08
N THR A 54 1.32 8.68 -5.10
CA THR A 54 2.10 9.91 -5.35
C THR A 54 3.46 9.65 -5.99
N LEU A 55 4.01 8.44 -5.88
CA LEU A 55 5.28 8.06 -6.50
C LEU A 55 5.17 7.82 -8.02
N GLY A 56 3.95 7.69 -8.55
CA GLY A 56 3.73 7.47 -9.99
C GLY A 56 4.52 6.27 -10.51
N ASN A 57 5.27 6.47 -11.60
CA ASN A 57 6.05 5.40 -12.25
C ASN A 57 7.22 4.87 -11.40
N GLN A 58 7.53 5.50 -10.27
CA GLN A 58 8.61 5.08 -9.38
C GLN A 58 8.17 4.06 -8.34
N ALA A 59 6.87 3.75 -8.29
CA ALA A 59 6.33 2.63 -7.55
C ALA A 59 5.75 1.59 -8.52
N VAL A 60 6.31 0.39 -8.49
CA VAL A 60 5.78 -0.79 -9.17
C VAL A 60 5.23 -1.71 -8.10
N THR A 61 3.98 -2.12 -8.23
CA THR A 61 3.35 -3.07 -7.29
C THR A 61 2.72 -4.21 -8.03
N VAL A 62 2.81 -5.41 -7.46
CA VAL A 62 1.90 -6.51 -7.81
C VAL A 62 0.68 -6.47 -6.89
N LEU A 63 -0.36 -7.24 -7.23
CA LEU A 63 -1.57 -7.35 -6.42
C LEU A 63 -1.42 -8.47 -5.39
N GLY A 64 -1.55 -8.12 -4.11
CA GLY A 64 -1.67 -9.08 -3.02
C GLY A 64 -3.11 -9.57 -2.82
N ASN A 65 -3.29 -10.58 -1.98
CA ASN A 65 -4.62 -11.12 -1.70
C ASN A 65 -5.49 -10.13 -0.90
N HIS A 66 -4.90 -9.31 -0.03
CA HIS A 66 -5.65 -8.29 0.71
C HIS A 66 -6.05 -7.12 -0.20
N ASP A 67 -5.22 -6.77 -1.17
CA ASP A 67 -5.54 -5.76 -2.18
C ASP A 67 -6.70 -6.25 -3.08
N MET A 68 -6.64 -7.50 -3.53
CA MET A 68 -7.73 -8.13 -4.30
C MET A 68 -9.03 -8.19 -3.52
N HIS A 69 -8.97 -8.45 -2.21
CA HIS A 69 -10.15 -8.43 -1.34
C HIS A 69 -10.76 -7.03 -1.24
N LEU A 70 -9.95 -5.98 -1.09
CA LEU A 70 -10.43 -4.59 -1.12
C LEU A 70 -11.12 -4.26 -2.45
N LEU A 71 -10.53 -4.66 -3.58
CA LEU A 71 -11.12 -4.44 -4.91
C LEU A 71 -12.45 -5.19 -5.08
N ALA A 72 -12.54 -6.42 -4.60
CA ALA A 72 -13.80 -7.17 -4.63
C ALA A 72 -14.90 -6.45 -3.84
N ILE A 73 -14.58 -5.93 -2.66
CA ILE A 73 -15.51 -5.14 -1.85
C ILE A 73 -15.94 -3.86 -2.57
N SER A 74 -15.00 -3.13 -3.20
CA SER A 74 -15.34 -1.89 -3.92
C SER A 74 -16.28 -2.12 -5.10
N GLU A 75 -16.24 -3.31 -5.69
CA GLU A 75 -17.17 -3.75 -6.75
C GLU A 75 -18.48 -4.36 -6.20
N GLY A 76 -18.74 -4.25 -4.89
CA GLY A 76 -19.99 -4.68 -4.25
C GLY A 76 -20.00 -6.12 -3.73
N ASN A 77 -18.86 -6.83 -3.72
CA ASN A 77 -18.75 -8.14 -3.08
C ASN A 77 -18.59 -7.99 -1.56
N LEU A 78 -19.72 -7.94 -0.85
CA LEU A 78 -19.77 -7.76 0.61
C LEU A 78 -19.55 -9.06 1.40
N THR A 79 -19.26 -10.17 0.72
CA THR A 79 -18.99 -11.45 1.38
C THR A 79 -17.68 -11.31 2.17
N HIS A 80 -17.76 -11.44 3.50
CA HIS A 80 -16.64 -11.20 4.44
C HIS A 80 -16.23 -9.74 4.67
N HIS A 81 -17.13 -8.78 4.45
CA HIS A 81 -16.92 -7.40 4.89
C HIS A 81 -16.91 -7.30 6.43
N ASN A 82 -15.73 -7.47 7.03
CA ASN A 82 -15.52 -7.14 8.43
C ASN A 82 -15.15 -5.66 8.53
N ASN A 83 -16.09 -4.86 9.04
CA ASN A 83 -15.92 -3.42 9.28
C ASN A 83 -14.69 -3.16 10.14
N ASN A 84 -13.74 -2.38 9.61
CA ASN A 84 -13.13 -1.21 10.29
C ASN A 84 -11.90 -0.67 9.54
N SER A 85 -11.02 -1.52 9.00
CA SER A 85 -9.71 -1.07 8.45
C SER A 85 -9.78 -0.53 7.02
N LEU A 86 -10.78 -0.94 6.23
CA LEU A 86 -10.91 -0.58 4.80
C LEU A 86 -11.95 0.51 4.53
N ASP A 87 -12.81 0.82 5.51
CA ASP A 87 -13.88 1.82 5.40
C ASP A 87 -13.38 3.18 4.93
N ALA A 88 -12.23 3.61 5.45
CA ALA A 88 -11.63 4.88 5.07
C ALA A 88 -11.25 4.91 3.59
N ILE A 89 -10.90 3.77 3.01
CA ILE A 89 -10.57 3.65 1.58
C ILE A 89 -11.84 3.63 0.74
N LEU A 90 -12.84 2.85 1.15
CA LEU A 90 -14.09 2.68 0.41
C LEU A 90 -14.96 3.95 0.36
N LYS A 91 -14.73 4.90 1.29
CA LYS A 91 -15.46 6.18 1.37
C LYS A 91 -14.68 7.38 0.81
N ALA A 92 -13.43 7.18 0.36
CA ALA A 92 -12.52 8.26 -0.08
C ALA A 92 -12.71 8.63 -1.56
#